data_AF-A0A3C0ZWT9-F1
#
_entry.id   AF-A0A3C0ZWT9-F1
#
_cell.length_a   1.000
_cell.length_b   1.000
_cell.length_c   1.000
_cell.angle_alpha   90.00
_cell.angle_beta   90.00
_cell.angle_gamma   90.00
#
_symmetry.space_group_name_H-M   'P 1'
#
loop_
_entity.id
_entity.type
_entity.pdbx_description
1 polymer ?
#
loop_
_entity_poly.entity_id
_entity_poly.type
_entity_poly.pdbx_seq_one_letter_code
_entity_poly.pdbx_strand_id
1 'polypeptide(L)'
;MIKIFYMDEGIIYEEGTPEEIFENPKKDKTLQFVKKLFVLEEEILSRDYDFEVLVKKIYKQMTQMKSIGNIWHNSVLLLDELINNVLFVLLEDPLHIHLRMECKKDSIVLNVEYGGTELDLKSLLLEKAKSPVGTEKQDDWLPVSARIINSYAE
;
A
#
# COMPACT_ATOMS: atom_id res chain seq x y z
N MET A 1 34.92 -14.47 7.57
CA MET A 1 33.77 -13.73 6.97
C MET A 1 32.58 -13.94 7.88
N ILE A 2 31.90 -12.87 8.32
CA ILE A 2 30.77 -12.95 9.25
C ILE A 2 29.50 -13.24 8.45
N LYS A 3 28.71 -14.21 8.89
CA LYS A 3 27.36 -14.47 8.38
C LYS A 3 26.32 -14.04 9.40
N ILE A 4 25.21 -13.52 8.90
CA ILE A 4 24.04 -13.11 9.68
C ILE A 4 22.85 -13.93 9.21
N PHE A 5 21.97 -14.27 10.14
CA PHE A 5 20.70 -14.92 9.87
C PHE A 5 19.57 -14.07 10.44
N TYR A 6 18.53 -13.85 9.64
CA TYR A 6 17.28 -13.29 10.09
C TYR A 6 16.31 -14.43 10.47
N MET A 7 15.78 -14.35 11.70
CA MET A 7 14.85 -15.33 12.25
C MET A 7 13.56 -14.65 12.68
N ASP A 8 12.45 -15.31 12.41
CA ASP A 8 11.11 -14.96 12.87
C ASP A 8 10.33 -16.26 13.10
N GLU A 9 9.33 -16.26 13.99
CA GLU A 9 8.50 -17.45 14.30
C GLU A 9 9.29 -18.74 14.63
N GLY A 10 10.52 -18.59 15.14
CA GLY A 10 11.39 -19.72 15.48
C GLY A 10 12.09 -20.40 14.30
N ILE A 11 12.02 -19.85 13.08
CA ILE A 11 12.72 -20.36 11.89
C ILE A 11 13.67 -19.31 11.30
N ILE A 12 14.69 -19.79 10.57
CA ILE A 12 15.58 -18.92 9.78
C ILE A 12 14.89 -18.63 8.45
N TYR A 13 14.58 -17.36 8.20
CA TYR A 13 13.94 -16.92 6.96
C TYR A 13 14.97 -16.58 5.87
N GLU A 14 16.12 -16.00 6.25
CA GLU A 14 17.18 -15.62 5.32
C GLU A 14 18.55 -15.63 6.01
N GLU A 15 19.59 -16.10 5.29
CA GLU A 15 20.98 -16.07 5.72
C GLU A 15 21.89 -15.45 4.64
N GLY A 16 22.89 -14.67 5.06
CA GLY A 16 23.78 -13.97 4.13
C GLY A 16 24.85 -13.15 4.83
N THR A 17 25.61 -12.37 4.06
CA THR A 17 26.49 -11.33 4.61
C THR A 17 25.67 -10.18 5.20
N PRO A 18 26.28 -9.32 6.03
CA PRO A 18 25.61 -8.10 6.48
C PRO A 18 25.08 -7.23 5.33
N GLU A 19 25.82 -7.06 4.23
CA GLU A 19 25.35 -6.32 3.05
C GLU A 19 24.16 -7.01 2.37
N GLU A 20 24.18 -8.33 2.23
CA GLU A 20 23.05 -9.07 1.66
C GLU A 20 21.79 -8.95 2.51
N ILE A 21 21.90 -9.04 3.84
CA ILE A 21 20.74 -9.01 4.74
C ILE A 21 20.25 -7.59 5.01
N PHE A 22 21.14 -6.63 5.25
CA PHE A 22 20.75 -5.26 5.63
C PHE A 22 20.51 -4.34 4.45
N GLU A 23 21.26 -4.47 3.36
CA GLU A 23 21.15 -3.56 2.22
C GLU A 23 20.26 -4.14 1.12
N ASN A 24 20.43 -5.42 0.80
CA ASN A 24 19.75 -6.10 -0.31
C ASN A 24 18.96 -7.37 0.10
N PRO A 25 18.09 -7.30 1.14
CA PRO A 25 17.33 -8.47 1.58
C PRO A 25 16.42 -8.99 0.46
N LYS A 26 16.43 -10.31 0.26
CA LYS A 26 15.72 -10.98 -0.83
C LYS A 26 14.39 -11.58 -0.41
N LYS A 27 14.16 -11.81 0.89
CA LYS A 27 12.89 -12.36 1.40
C LYS A 27 12.03 -11.25 1.98
N ASP A 28 10.73 -11.34 1.73
CA ASP A 28 9.79 -10.29 2.14
C ASP A 28 9.77 -10.05 3.65
N LYS A 29 9.84 -11.11 4.48
CA LYS A 29 9.90 -10.91 5.94
C LYS A 29 11.20 -10.23 6.38
N THR A 30 12.34 -10.58 5.79
CA THR A 30 13.62 -9.92 6.04
C THR A 30 13.58 -8.46 5.58
N LEU A 31 13.02 -8.22 4.40
CA LEU A 31 12.81 -6.88 3.83
C LEU A 31 11.94 -6.03 4.76
N GLN A 32 10.80 -6.57 5.21
CA GLN A 32 9.87 -5.91 6.13
C GLN A 32 10.55 -5.60 7.47
N PHE A 33 11.31 -6.55 8.02
CA PHE A 33 12.02 -6.37 9.29
C PHE A 33 13.15 -5.34 9.20
N VAL A 34 14.04 -5.50 8.21
CA VAL A 34 15.21 -4.65 8.03
C VAL A 34 14.80 -3.24 7.61
N LYS A 35 13.87 -3.12 6.66
CA LYS A 35 13.46 -1.82 6.12
C LYS A 35 12.32 -1.17 6.90
N LYS A 36 11.73 -1.85 7.89
CA LYS A 36 10.52 -1.39 8.62
C LYS A 36 9.43 -0.95 7.64
N LEU A 37 9.26 -1.74 6.59
CA LEU A 37 8.44 -1.42 5.42
C LEU A 37 7.26 -2.38 5.40
N PHE A 38 6.04 -1.85 5.35
CA PHE A 38 4.86 -2.62 4.99
C PHE A 38 4.75 -2.64 3.46
N VAL A 39 4.59 -3.82 2.87
CA VAL A 39 4.25 -3.95 1.44
C VAL A 39 2.98 -4.79 1.32
N LEU A 40 2.03 -4.28 0.55
CA LEU A 40 0.78 -4.93 0.19
C LEU A 40 0.67 -4.93 -1.34
N GLU A 41 0.28 -6.07 -1.89
CA GLU A 41 0.09 -6.25 -3.32
C GLU A 41 -1.22 -7.01 -3.54
N GLU A 42 -2.12 -6.44 -4.35
CA GLU A 42 -3.45 -6.98 -4.60
C GLU A 42 -3.83 -6.83 -6.07
N GLU A 43 -4.58 -7.80 -6.57
CA GLU A 43 -5.16 -7.79 -7.90
C GLU A 43 -6.68 -7.68 -7.75
N ILE A 44 -7.26 -6.65 -8.38
CA ILE A 44 -8.69 -6.35 -8.33
C ILE A 44 -9.27 -6.60 -9.73
N LEU A 45 -10.08 -7.64 -9.83
CA LEU A 45 -10.64 -8.14 -11.10
C LEU A 45 -12.09 -7.71 -11.34
N SER A 46 -12.74 -7.14 -10.32
CA SER A 46 -14.18 -6.87 -10.34
C SER A 46 -14.60 -5.92 -9.22
N ARG A 47 -15.77 -5.31 -9.39
CA ARG A 47 -16.35 -4.34 -8.44
C ARG A 47 -16.93 -4.96 -7.17
N ASP A 48 -17.16 -6.27 -7.18
CA ASP A 48 -17.54 -7.05 -5.99
C ASP A 48 -16.31 -7.41 -5.12
N TYR A 49 -15.14 -6.81 -5.40
CA TYR A 49 -13.96 -6.93 -4.57
C TYR A 49 -14.27 -6.64 -3.10
N ASP A 50 -13.89 -7.58 -2.24
CA ASP A 50 -14.14 -7.50 -0.80
C ASP A 50 -13.12 -6.56 -0.13
N PHE A 51 -13.47 -5.27 -0.08
CA PHE A 51 -12.67 -4.26 0.59
C PHE A 51 -12.50 -4.53 2.10
N GLU A 52 -13.46 -5.18 2.76
CA GLU A 52 -13.30 -5.53 4.17
C GLU A 52 -12.19 -6.57 4.38
N VAL A 53 -12.06 -7.53 3.46
CA VAL A 53 -10.94 -8.50 3.46
C VAL A 53 -9.61 -7.78 3.30
N LEU A 54 -9.53 -6.77 2.43
CA LEU A 54 -8.33 -5.95 2.29
C LEU A 54 -7.97 -5.23 3.59
N VAL A 55 -8.94 -4.58 4.25
CA VAL A 55 -8.72 -3.89 5.53
C VAL A 55 -8.24 -4.86 6.61
N LYS A 56 -8.81 -6.07 6.67
CA LYS A 56 -8.37 -7.13 7.60
C LYS A 56 -6.94 -7.58 7.33
N LYS A 57 -6.52 -7.72 6.06
CA LYS A 57 -5.14 -8.02 5.66
C LYS A 57 -4.17 -6.93 6.14
N ILE A 58 -4.48 -5.67 5.84
CA ILE A 58 -3.68 -4.50 6.27
C ILE A 58 -3.52 -4.49 7.79
N TYR A 59 -4.64 -4.63 8.52
CA TYR A 59 -4.64 -4.65 9.97
C TYR A 59 -3.76 -5.77 10.55
N LYS A 60 -3.91 -7.00 10.04
CA LYS A 60 -3.10 -8.15 10.47
C LYS A 60 -1.61 -7.91 10.25
N GLN A 61 -1.22 -7.34 9.12
CA GLN A 61 0.19 -7.16 8.80
C GLN A 61 0.81 -5.98 9.57
N MET A 62 0.09 -4.86 9.72
CA MET A 62 0.57 -3.70 10.50
C MET A 62 0.70 -4.00 12.00
N THR A 63 -0.20 -4.82 12.56
CA THR A 63 -0.10 -5.28 13.96
C THR A 63 1.13 -6.16 14.18
N GLN A 64 1.47 -7.04 13.22
CA GLN A 64 2.70 -7.86 13.26
C GLN A 64 3.97 -7.01 13.25
N MET A 65 3.99 -5.91 12.49
CA MET A 65 5.12 -4.97 12.46
C MET A 65 5.17 -4.01 13.66
N LYS A 66 4.23 -4.12 14.62
CA LYS A 66 4.06 -3.18 15.75
C LYS A 66 3.93 -1.71 15.31
N SER A 67 3.47 -1.48 14.09
CA SER A 67 3.42 -0.16 13.46
C SER A 67 1.97 0.30 13.37
N ILE A 68 1.37 0.57 14.53
CA ILE A 68 -0.01 1.04 14.66
C ILE A 68 0.05 2.54 14.98
N GLY A 69 -0.57 3.35 14.12
CA GLY A 69 -0.59 4.81 14.22
C GLY A 69 -1.36 5.41 13.04
N ASN A 70 -1.26 6.73 12.82
CA ASN A 70 -2.00 7.43 11.77
C ASN A 70 -1.78 6.84 10.37
N ILE A 71 -0.61 6.23 10.12
CA ILE A 71 -0.31 5.55 8.85
C ILE A 71 -1.32 4.45 8.50
N TRP A 72 -1.85 3.72 9.49
CA TRP A 72 -2.89 2.71 9.28
C TRP A 72 -4.19 3.33 8.78
N HIS A 73 -4.65 4.37 9.49
CA HIS A 73 -5.90 5.05 9.17
C HIS A 73 -5.82 5.67 7.77
N ASN A 74 -4.71 6.37 7.49
CA ASN A 74 -4.49 7.03 6.21
C ASN A 74 -4.33 6.02 5.06
N SER A 75 -3.73 4.85 5.29
CA SER A 75 -3.69 3.78 4.30
C SER A 75 -5.09 3.27 3.93
N VAL A 76 -5.93 3.01 4.92
CA VAL A 76 -7.29 2.48 4.66
C VAL A 76 -8.14 3.53 3.94
N LEU A 77 -8.11 4.79 4.38
CA LEU A 77 -8.87 5.87 3.75
C LEU A 77 -8.41 6.15 2.32
N LEU A 78 -7.10 6.19 2.07
CA LEU A 78 -6.56 6.38 0.72
C LEU A 78 -7.02 5.27 -0.23
N LEU A 79 -7.02 4.01 0.24
CA LEU A 79 -7.46 2.87 -0.57
C LEU A 79 -8.97 2.89 -0.80
N ASP A 80 -9.77 3.25 0.21
CA ASP A 80 -11.22 3.37 0.06
C ASP A 80 -11.58 4.43 -0.99
N GLU A 81 -10.99 5.62 -0.87
CA GLU A 81 -11.25 6.71 -1.80
C GLU A 81 -10.76 6.39 -3.21
N LEU A 82 -9.56 5.79 -3.34
CA LEU A 82 -9.04 5.45 -4.64
C LEU A 82 -9.84 4.34 -5.32
N ILE A 83 -10.08 3.22 -4.63
CA ILE A 83 -10.72 2.05 -5.23
C ILE A 83 -12.20 2.34 -5.49
N ASN A 84 -12.95 2.71 -4.45
CA ASN A 84 -14.40 2.79 -4.53
C ASN A 84 -14.88 4.09 -5.18
N ASN A 85 -14.18 5.20 -4.94
CA ASN A 85 -14.65 6.53 -5.36
C ASN A 85 -13.97 7.07 -6.62
N VAL A 86 -12.86 6.47 -7.07
CA VAL A 86 -12.16 6.85 -8.31
C VAL A 86 -12.12 5.70 -9.32
N LEU A 87 -11.45 4.58 -9.02
CA LEU A 87 -11.20 3.52 -9.99
C LEU A 87 -12.49 2.82 -10.42
N PHE A 88 -13.35 2.42 -9.48
CA PHE A 88 -14.63 1.77 -9.78
C PHE A 88 -15.64 2.69 -10.47
N VAL A 89 -15.47 4.00 -10.33
CA VAL A 89 -16.34 4.99 -10.99
C VAL A 89 -15.88 5.25 -12.43
N LEU A 90 -14.56 5.28 -12.67
CA LEU A 90 -13.99 5.77 -13.93
C LEU A 90 -13.55 4.66 -14.90
N LEU A 91 -13.18 3.48 -14.41
CA LEU A 91 -12.73 2.37 -15.27
C LEU A 91 -13.92 1.56 -15.78
N GLU A 92 -13.87 1.07 -17.02
CA GLU A 92 -14.91 0.20 -17.57
C GLU A 92 -14.65 -1.28 -17.25
N ASP A 93 -15.69 -2.11 -17.26
CA ASP A 93 -15.53 -3.56 -17.17
C ASP A 93 -14.98 -4.17 -18.48
N PRO A 94 -14.20 -5.27 -18.41
CA PRO A 94 -13.76 -5.95 -17.19
C PRO A 94 -12.63 -5.19 -16.49
N LEU A 95 -12.69 -5.12 -15.16
CA LEU A 95 -11.64 -4.52 -14.36
C LEU A 95 -10.43 -5.44 -14.26
N HIS A 96 -9.24 -4.87 -14.42
CA HIS A 96 -7.99 -5.51 -14.07
C HIS A 96 -7.06 -4.42 -13.53
N ILE A 97 -6.97 -4.36 -12.20
CA ILE A 97 -6.19 -3.36 -11.48
C ILE A 97 -5.18 -4.11 -10.62
N HIS A 98 -3.90 -3.83 -10.82
CA HIS A 98 -2.83 -4.23 -9.93
C HIS A 98 -2.51 -3.07 -8.99
N LEU A 99 -2.59 -3.34 -7.69
CA LEU A 99 -2.35 -2.35 -6.66
C LEU A 99 -1.18 -2.79 -5.79
N ARG A 100 -0.14 -1.95 -5.71
CA ARG A 100 1.02 -2.18 -4.85
C ARG A 100 1.25 -0.98 -3.94
N MET A 101 1.00 -1.19 -2.64
CA MET A 101 1.17 -0.19 -1.60
C MET A 101 2.41 -0.49 -0.75
N GLU A 102 3.25 0.53 -0.57
CA GLU A 102 4.38 0.52 0.34
C GLU A 102 4.16 1.56 1.45
N CYS A 103 4.04 1.13 2.71
CA CYS A 103 3.96 2.04 3.85
C CYS A 103 5.27 2.02 4.66
N LYS A 104 5.84 3.21 4.80
CA LYS A 104 6.93 3.53 5.73
C LYS A 104 6.35 4.29 6.91
N LYS A 105 7.17 4.52 7.94
CA LYS A 105 6.76 5.20 9.18
C LYS A 105 5.91 6.46 8.95
N ASP A 106 6.32 7.30 7.99
CA ASP A 106 5.72 8.62 7.74
C ASP A 106 5.27 8.82 6.27
N SER A 107 5.28 7.78 5.44
CA SER A 107 4.95 7.90 4.02
C SER A 107 4.29 6.66 3.44
N ILE A 108 3.43 6.89 2.44
CA ILE A 108 2.76 5.84 1.66
C ILE A 108 3.10 6.07 0.19
N VAL A 109 3.58 5.02 -0.47
CA VAL A 109 3.74 5.00 -1.93
C VAL A 109 2.76 3.98 -2.48
N LEU A 110 1.93 4.41 -3.43
CA LEU A 110 0.92 3.58 -4.05
C LEU A 110 1.20 3.52 -5.55
N ASN A 111 1.41 2.31 -6.06
CA ASN A 111 1.50 2.07 -7.48
C ASN A 111 0.18 1.42 -7.88
N VAL A 112 -0.45 1.99 -8.90
CA VAL A 112 -1.69 1.45 -9.45
C VAL A 112 -1.48 1.25 -10.94
N GLU A 113 -1.64 0.01 -11.35
CA GLU A 113 -1.58 -0.39 -12.74
C GLU A 113 -2.96 -0.86 -13.19
N TYR A 114 -3.43 -0.37 -14.32
CA TYR A 114 -4.72 -0.76 -14.89
C TYR A 114 -4.71 -0.56 -16.41
N GLY A 115 -5.60 -1.28 -17.08
CA GLY A 115 -5.86 -1.07 -18.51
C GLY A 115 -6.86 0.04 -18.76
N GLY A 116 -6.75 0.71 -19.92
CA GLY A 116 -7.71 1.71 -20.37
C GLY A 116 -7.12 3.13 -20.45
N THR A 117 -7.94 4.14 -20.11
CA THR A 117 -7.56 5.55 -20.25
C THR A 117 -6.66 6.00 -19.10
N GLU A 118 -5.57 6.68 -19.42
CA GLU A 118 -4.71 7.32 -18.42
C GLU A 118 -5.50 8.34 -17.57
N LEU A 119 -5.58 8.10 -16.26
CA LEU A 119 -6.19 9.01 -15.29
C LEU A 119 -5.11 9.73 -14.48
N ASP A 120 -5.28 11.02 -14.21
CA ASP A 120 -4.51 11.71 -13.17
C ASP A 120 -5.12 11.44 -11.78
N LEU A 121 -4.86 10.25 -11.26
CA LEU A 121 -5.37 9.80 -9.95
C LEU A 121 -5.06 10.77 -8.81
N LYS A 122 -3.90 11.45 -8.85
CA LYS A 122 -3.52 12.39 -7.79
C LYS A 122 -4.42 13.62 -7.82
N SER A 123 -4.65 14.21 -8.99
CA SER A 123 -5.53 15.37 -9.12
C SER A 123 -6.97 15.01 -8.77
N LEU A 124 -7.45 13.85 -9.22
CA LEU A 124 -8.81 13.36 -8.90
C LEU A 124 -9.03 13.20 -7.40
N LEU A 125 -8.07 12.62 -6.68
CA LEU A 125 -8.14 12.50 -5.21
C LEU A 125 -8.06 13.86 -4.51
N LEU A 126 -7.23 14.79 -5.00
CA LEU A 126 -7.11 16.14 -4.45
C LEU A 126 -8.37 16.98 -4.64
N GLU A 127 -9.07 16.81 -5.77
CA GLU A 127 -10.35 17.47 -6.02
C GLU A 127 -11.43 16.96 -5.05
N LYS A 128 -11.49 15.64 -4.85
CA LYS A 128 -12.43 15.05 -3.90
C LYS A 128 -12.12 15.43 -2.46
N ALA A 129 -10.84 15.48 -2.09
CA ALA A 129 -10.41 15.97 -0.78
C ALA A 129 -10.74 17.45 -0.53
N LYS A 130 -11.11 18.24 -1.55
CA LYS A 130 -11.58 19.64 -1.39
C LYS A 130 -13.10 19.76 -1.37
N SER A 131 -13.84 18.68 -1.61
CA SER A 131 -15.30 18.69 -1.63
C SER A 131 -15.85 18.66 -0.20
N PRO A 132 -16.76 19.55 0.20
CA PRO A 132 -17.18 19.74 1.60
C PRO A 132 -18.12 18.65 2.17
N VAL A 133 -18.10 17.45 1.59
CA VAL A 133 -18.99 16.36 2.00
C VAL A 133 -18.31 15.54 3.10
N GLY A 134 -18.51 15.92 4.36
CA GLY A 134 -18.17 15.08 5.51
C GLY A 134 -17.55 15.85 6.67
N THR A 135 -18.24 15.85 7.80
CA THR A 135 -17.82 16.47 9.06
C THR A 135 -16.70 15.66 9.73
N GLU A 136 -15.46 15.83 9.28
CA GLU A 136 -14.25 15.58 10.07
C GLU A 136 -13.08 16.27 9.37
N LYS A 137 -12.17 16.86 10.14
CA LYS A 137 -11.16 17.80 9.64
C LYS A 137 -10.36 17.22 8.47
N GLN A 138 -10.61 17.80 7.29
CA GLN A 138 -10.17 17.35 5.97
C GLN A 138 -8.65 17.49 5.74
N ASP A 139 -7.93 18.14 6.67
CA ASP A 139 -6.49 18.43 6.57
C ASP A 139 -5.56 17.27 6.99
N ASP A 140 -6.06 16.21 7.65
CA ASP A 140 -5.24 15.09 8.14
C ASP A 140 -5.27 13.83 7.22
N TRP A 141 -6.04 13.86 6.12
CA TRP A 141 -6.39 12.68 5.31
C TRP A 141 -5.32 12.23 4.31
N LEU A 142 -4.49 13.13 3.81
CA LEU A 142 -3.34 12.75 3.00
C LEU A 142 -2.18 12.41 3.94
N PRO A 143 -1.54 11.23 3.83
CA PRO A 143 -0.31 10.98 4.57
C PRO A 143 0.70 12.10 4.24
N VAL A 144 1.54 12.46 5.22
CA VAL A 144 2.54 13.55 5.16
C VAL A 144 3.32 13.57 3.84
N SER A 145 3.49 12.40 3.21
CA SER A 145 3.73 12.28 1.77
C SER A 145 3.01 11.04 1.19
N ALA A 146 2.08 11.27 0.25
CA ALA A 146 1.52 10.24 -0.62
C ALA A 146 2.12 10.41 -2.03
N ARG A 147 2.69 9.35 -2.59
CA ARG A 147 3.08 9.35 -4.01
C ARG A 147 2.31 8.25 -4.72
N ILE A 148 1.46 8.66 -5.65
CA ILE A 148 0.74 7.77 -6.54
C ILE A 148 1.52 7.70 -7.84
N ILE A 149 1.91 6.49 -8.23
CA ILE A 149 2.59 6.21 -9.48
C ILE A 149 1.56 5.49 -10.34
N ASN A 150 1.16 6.14 -11.42
CA ASN A 150 0.22 5.57 -12.38
C ASN A 150 1.05 4.87 -13.43
N SER A 151 0.75 3.61 -13.69
CA SER A 151 1.39 2.85 -14.76
C SER A 151 0.29 2.14 -15.55
N TYR A 152 0.46 2.09 -16.85
CA TYR A 152 -0.51 1.53 -17.78
C TYR A 152 0.13 0.31 -18.41
N ALA A 153 -0.57 -0.83 -18.34
CA ALA A 153 -0.19 -1.99 -19.13
C ALA A 153 -0.71 -1.78 -20.56
N GLU A 154 0.20 -1.87 -21.55
CA GLU A 154 -0.15 -1.86 -22.98
C GLU A 154 -0.98 -3.08 -23.39
#